data_AF-A0A2I6QNR5-F1
#
_entry.id   AF-A0A2I6QNR5-F1
#
_cell.length_a   1.000
_cell.length_b   1.000
_cell.length_c   1.000
_cell.angle_alpha   90.00
_cell.angle_beta   90.00
_cell.angle_gamma   90.00
#
_symmetry.space_group_name_H-M   'P 1'
#
loop_
_entity.id
_entity.type
_entity.pdbx_description
1 polymer ?
#
loop_
_entity_poly.entity_id
_entity_poly.type
_entity_poly.pdbx_seq_one_letter_code
_entity_poly.pdbx_strand_id
1 'polypeptide(L)'
;MTISPDPFDALLEWLDRDREKAAARYEIIRAGLIRIFVSKGLSDAEHYSDETIDRVVKRLPELKQTYVGDPARYFHGVARNVLLEYGRRKEVPTDVIPQRQTQENARSDTHECLSKCLKLLPRDKQELILDYHLYQGHAKIQNHREMAHELSISEGALRTRAHHLRVSLEKCVLRCISQARQNETAV
;
A
#
# COMPACT_ATOMS: atom_id res chain seq x y z
N MET A 1 11.60 -7.83 34.19
CA MET A 1 11.04 -6.91 33.19
C MET A 1 10.35 -7.75 32.15
N THR A 2 9.01 -7.80 32.18
CA THR A 2 8.22 -8.52 31.17
C THR A 2 8.27 -7.72 29.88
N ILE A 3 9.06 -8.20 28.92
CA ILE A 3 9.01 -7.72 27.54
C ILE A 3 7.61 -8.11 27.05
N SER A 4 6.69 -7.14 26.94
CA SER A 4 5.45 -7.39 26.22
C SER A 4 5.84 -7.87 24.83
N PRO A 5 5.36 -9.03 24.36
CA PRO A 5 5.64 -9.49 23.02
C PRO A 5 5.27 -8.38 22.04
N ASP A 6 6.14 -8.11 21.06
CA ASP A 6 5.79 -7.23 19.95
C ASP A 6 4.45 -7.75 19.37
N PRO A 7 3.41 -6.90 19.21
CA PRO A 7 2.17 -7.30 18.57
C PRO A 7 2.39 -8.03 17.22
N PHE A 8 3.50 -7.73 16.54
CA PHE A 8 3.93 -8.43 15.34
C PHE A 8 4.46 -9.86 15.61
N ASP A 9 5.23 -10.08 16.66
CA ASP A 9 5.66 -11.43 17.05
C ASP A 9 4.46 -12.29 17.45
N ALA A 10 3.50 -11.71 18.17
CA ALA A 10 2.25 -12.37 18.51
C ALA A 10 1.43 -12.77 17.27
N LEU A 11 1.50 -11.97 16.20
CA LEU A 11 0.89 -12.28 14.92
C LEU A 11 1.59 -13.46 14.24
N LEU A 12 2.92 -13.42 14.14
CA LEU A 12 3.68 -14.48 13.49
C LEU A 12 3.44 -15.83 14.18
N GLU A 13 3.46 -15.86 15.52
CA GLU A 13 3.17 -17.07 16.30
C GLU A 13 1.76 -17.62 16.04
N TRP A 14 0.78 -16.75 15.76
CA TRP A 14 -0.57 -17.18 15.39
C TRP A 14 -0.64 -17.75 13.97
N LEU A 15 0.22 -17.30 13.06
CA LEU A 15 0.26 -17.76 11.67
C LEU A 15 0.93 -19.12 11.51
N ASP A 16 2.04 -19.34 12.23
CA ASP A 16 2.75 -20.62 12.31
C ASP A 16 3.63 -20.64 13.56
N ARG A 17 3.94 -21.83 14.09
CA ARG A 17 4.90 -21.99 15.20
C ARG A 17 6.34 -21.83 14.71
N ASP A 18 6.59 -22.19 13.46
CA ASP A 18 7.88 -22.03 12.80
C ASP A 18 8.00 -20.61 12.25
N ARG A 19 9.03 -19.88 12.70
CA ARG A 19 9.20 -18.46 12.37
C ARG A 19 9.37 -18.20 10.87
N GLU A 20 10.07 -19.07 10.15
CA GLU A 20 10.27 -18.89 8.71
C GLU A 20 8.97 -19.15 7.95
N LYS A 21 8.23 -20.19 8.35
CA LYS A 21 6.90 -20.48 7.77
C LYS A 21 5.89 -19.39 8.10
N ALA A 22 5.94 -18.82 9.32
CA ALA A 22 5.11 -17.71 9.72
C ALA A 22 5.38 -16.46 8.86
N ALA A 23 6.66 -16.13 8.64
CA ALA A 23 7.05 -15.01 7.78
C ALA A 23 6.59 -15.23 6.32
N ALA A 24 6.78 -16.43 5.78
CA ALA A 24 6.31 -16.76 4.43
C ALA A 24 4.77 -16.67 4.33
N ARG A 25 4.03 -17.19 5.32
CA ARG A 25 2.56 -17.08 5.38
C ARG A 25 2.10 -15.64 5.50
N TYR A 26 2.78 -14.82 6.30
CA TYR A 26 2.52 -13.40 6.44
C TYR A 26 2.63 -12.68 5.09
N GLU A 27 3.72 -12.89 4.35
CA GLU A 27 3.93 -12.27 3.04
C GLU A 27 2.91 -12.74 2.00
N ILE A 28 2.53 -14.02 2.03
CA ILE A 28 1.47 -14.56 1.16
C ILE A 28 0.14 -13.86 1.44
N ILE A 29 -0.23 -13.71 2.72
CA ILE A 29 -1.46 -13.02 3.13
C ILE A 29 -1.40 -11.56 2.71
N ARG A 30 -0.30 -10.85 3.01
CA ARG A 30 -0.11 -9.44 2.64
C ARG A 30 -0.22 -9.22 1.14
N ALA A 31 0.46 -10.03 0.34
CA ALA A 31 0.37 -9.99 -1.12
C ALA A 31 -1.05 -10.33 -1.64
N GLY A 32 -1.77 -11.22 -0.95
CA GLY A 32 -3.18 -11.52 -1.22
C GLY A 32 -4.10 -10.31 -0.97
N LEU A 33 -3.93 -9.66 0.18
CA LEU A 33 -4.67 -8.45 0.55
C LEU A 33 -4.45 -7.31 -0.44
N ILE A 34 -3.18 -7.03 -0.79
CA ILE A 34 -2.85 -6.01 -1.80
C ILE A 34 -3.58 -6.33 -3.12
N ARG A 35 -3.54 -7.58 -3.58
CA ARG A 35 -4.24 -8.00 -4.82
C ARG A 35 -5.75 -7.75 -4.74
N ILE A 36 -6.38 -8.02 -3.60
CA ILE A 36 -7.81 -7.75 -3.38
C ILE A 36 -8.08 -6.26 -3.54
N PHE A 37 -7.34 -5.40 -2.84
CA PHE A 37 -7.59 -3.96 -2.88
C PHE A 37 -7.30 -3.34 -4.26
N VAL A 38 -6.24 -3.79 -4.95
CA VAL A 38 -5.97 -3.41 -6.34
C VAL A 38 -7.13 -3.82 -7.25
N SER A 39 -7.64 -5.05 -7.13
CA SER A 39 -8.77 -5.54 -7.94
C SER A 39 -10.08 -4.76 -7.71
N LYS A 40 -10.16 -4.03 -6.59
CA LYS A 40 -11.30 -3.15 -6.25
C LYS A 40 -11.05 -1.69 -6.61
N GLY A 41 -9.95 -1.37 -7.27
CA GLY A 41 -9.62 -0.01 -7.72
C GLY A 41 -9.12 0.92 -6.60
N LEU A 42 -8.71 0.39 -5.44
CA LEU A 42 -8.21 1.22 -4.36
C LEU A 42 -6.78 1.67 -4.66
N SER A 43 -6.59 2.99 -4.73
CA SER A 43 -5.34 3.63 -5.15
C SER A 43 -4.18 3.55 -4.15
N ASP A 44 -4.42 3.05 -2.94
CA ASP A 44 -3.39 2.76 -1.94
C ASP A 44 -3.61 1.39 -1.29
N ALA A 45 -3.64 0.35 -2.12
CA ALA A 45 -3.87 -1.03 -1.71
C ALA A 45 -2.96 -1.52 -0.57
N GLU A 46 -1.71 -1.03 -0.51
CA GLU A 46 -0.78 -1.33 0.58
C GLU A 46 -1.26 -0.78 1.91
N HIS A 47 -1.70 0.48 1.96
CA HIS A 47 -2.25 1.07 3.19
C HIS A 47 -3.45 0.27 3.69
N TYR A 48 -4.38 -0.11 2.81
CA TYR A 48 -5.55 -0.91 3.22
C TYR A 48 -5.19 -2.33 3.64
N SER A 49 -4.13 -2.91 3.05
CA SER A 49 -3.55 -4.17 3.51
C SER A 49 -2.98 -4.02 4.92
N ASP A 50 -2.17 -2.99 5.15
CA ASP A 50 -1.56 -2.72 6.44
C ASP A 50 -2.63 -2.40 7.50
N GLU A 51 -3.69 -1.65 7.15
CA GLU A 51 -4.85 -1.38 8.01
C GLU A 51 -5.62 -2.66 8.36
N THR A 52 -5.79 -3.56 7.39
CA THR A 52 -6.40 -4.88 7.63
C THR A 52 -5.58 -5.67 8.64
N ILE A 53 -4.26 -5.70 8.47
CA ILE A 53 -3.35 -6.40 9.37
C ILE A 53 -3.39 -5.78 10.77
N ASP A 54 -3.34 -4.45 10.89
CA ASP A 54 -3.42 -3.74 12.17
C ASP A 54 -4.73 -4.06 12.92
N ARG A 55 -5.87 -4.11 12.21
CA ARG A 55 -7.16 -4.50 12.79
C ARG A 55 -7.17 -5.96 13.29
N VAL A 56 -6.50 -6.87 12.58
CA VAL A 56 -6.34 -8.27 13.03
C VAL A 56 -5.43 -8.33 14.26
N VAL A 57 -4.29 -7.64 14.23
CA VAL A 57 -3.33 -7.58 15.36
C VAL A 57 -4.02 -7.11 16.63
N LYS A 58 -4.85 -6.07 16.56
CA LYS A 58 -5.63 -5.57 17.70
C LYS A 58 -6.62 -6.59 18.27
N ARG A 59 -7.09 -7.53 17.44
CA ARG A 59 -8.02 -8.61 17.84
C ARG A 59 -7.31 -9.89 18.24
N LEU A 60 -6.00 -10.03 18.02
CA LEU A 60 -5.25 -11.26 18.28
C LEU A 60 -5.43 -11.84 19.70
N PRO A 61 -5.46 -11.04 20.78
CA PRO A 61 -5.65 -11.59 22.13
C PRO A 61 -6.95 -12.39 22.28
N GLU A 62 -8.02 -11.96 21.60
CA GLU A 62 -9.32 -12.64 21.57
C GLU A 62 -9.31 -13.82 20.57
N LEU A 63 -8.68 -13.62 19.40
CA LEU A 63 -8.64 -14.61 18.32
C LEU A 63 -7.84 -15.86 18.67
N LYS A 64 -6.70 -15.72 19.37
CA LYS A 64 -5.88 -16.85 19.82
C LYS A 64 -6.69 -17.86 20.66
N GLN A 65 -7.75 -17.41 21.33
CA GLN A 65 -8.57 -18.24 22.22
C GLN A 65 -9.82 -18.80 21.52
N THR A 66 -10.38 -18.06 20.56
CA THR A 66 -11.75 -18.31 20.05
C THR A 66 -11.79 -18.74 18.58
N TYR A 67 -10.80 -18.37 17.79
CA TYR A 67 -10.82 -18.62 16.35
C TYR A 67 -10.18 -19.97 16.00
N VAL A 68 -10.99 -20.86 15.42
CA VAL A 68 -10.54 -22.15 14.90
C VAL A 68 -10.73 -22.16 13.39
N GLY A 69 -9.63 -22.15 12.64
CA GLY A 69 -9.65 -22.15 11.19
C GLY A 69 -8.34 -21.60 10.60
N ASP A 70 -8.29 -21.50 9.27
CA ASP A 70 -7.15 -20.89 8.57
C ASP A 70 -7.12 -19.37 8.80
N PRO A 71 -6.07 -18.81 9.44
CA PRO A 71 -5.94 -17.39 9.69
C PRO A 71 -6.21 -16.51 8.46
N ALA A 72 -5.81 -16.96 7.26
CA ALA A 72 -6.02 -16.21 6.02
C ALA A 72 -7.50 -15.85 5.80
N ARG A 73 -8.44 -16.74 6.15
CA ARG A 73 -9.89 -16.47 6.02
C ARG A 73 -10.35 -15.34 6.91
N TYR A 74 -9.77 -15.19 8.10
CA TYR A 74 -10.07 -14.07 8.98
C TYR A 74 -9.59 -12.75 8.39
N PHE A 75 -8.36 -12.69 7.85
CA PHE A 75 -7.85 -11.53 7.12
C PHE A 75 -8.77 -11.13 5.96
N HIS A 76 -9.23 -12.10 5.17
CA HIS A 76 -10.19 -11.84 4.09
C HIS A 76 -11.50 -11.23 4.60
N GLY A 77 -12.02 -11.71 5.75
CA GLY A 77 -13.21 -11.15 6.38
C GLY A 77 -13.01 -9.70 6.81
N VAL A 78 -11.87 -9.39 7.45
CA VAL A 78 -11.53 -8.01 7.84
C VAL A 78 -11.33 -7.12 6.62
N ALA A 79 -10.65 -7.60 5.57
CA ALA A 79 -10.46 -6.86 4.32
C ALA A 79 -11.81 -6.51 3.66
N ARG A 80 -12.80 -7.42 3.71
CA ARG A 80 -14.16 -7.15 3.24
C ARG A 80 -14.81 -6.01 4.02
N ASN A 81 -14.62 -5.95 5.33
CA ASN A 81 -15.15 -4.86 6.15
C ASN A 81 -14.48 -3.52 5.81
N VAL A 82 -13.15 -3.51 5.63
CA VAL A 82 -12.40 -2.33 5.17
C VAL A 82 -12.94 -1.83 3.81
N LEU A 83 -13.20 -2.73 2.87
CA LEU A 83 -13.82 -2.40 1.59
C LEU A 83 -15.21 -1.77 1.74
N LEU A 84 -16.07 -2.31 2.62
CA LEU A 84 -17.41 -1.79 2.87
C LEU A 84 -17.37 -0.39 3.50
N GLU A 85 -16.46 -0.16 4.44
CA GLU A 85 -16.25 1.14 5.06
C GLU A 85 -15.77 2.18 4.05
N TYR A 86 -14.91 1.78 3.10
CA TYR A 86 -14.46 2.67 2.04
C TYR A 86 -15.54 2.93 0.99
N GLY A 87 -16.29 1.91 0.58
CA GLY A 87 -17.41 2.04 -0.36
C GLY A 87 -18.51 2.97 0.16
N ARG A 88 -18.70 3.04 1.48
CA ARG A 88 -19.59 4.02 2.14
C ARG A 88 -19.07 5.46 2.14
N ARG A 89 -17.77 5.67 1.87
CA ARG A 89 -17.10 6.99 1.97
C ARG A 89 -16.82 7.68 0.64
N LYS A 90 -16.94 7.03 -0.53
CA LYS A 90 -16.84 7.69 -1.85
C LYS A 90 -17.65 7.00 -2.95
N GLU A 91 -18.65 7.71 -3.46
CA GLU A 91 -19.01 7.71 -4.88
C GLU A 91 -17.89 8.43 -5.65
N VAL A 92 -16.86 7.72 -6.09
CA VAL A 92 -16.05 8.16 -7.24
C VAL A 92 -15.71 6.92 -8.06
N PRO A 93 -16.20 6.81 -9.31
CA PRO A 93 -15.82 5.72 -10.21
C PRO A 93 -14.31 5.76 -10.45
N THR A 94 -13.62 4.65 -10.17
CA THR A 94 -12.23 4.49 -10.62
C THR A 94 -12.26 3.41 -11.69
N ASP A 95 -12.59 3.83 -12.91
CA ASP A 95 -12.31 3.03 -14.11
C ASP A 95 -10.80 3.08 -14.38
N VAL A 96 -10.33 1.99 -14.98
CA VAL A 96 -8.94 1.66 -15.36
C VAL A 96 -8.17 0.86 -14.31
N ILE A 97 -8.25 -0.47 -14.47
CA ILE A 97 -7.28 -1.43 -13.93
C ILE A 97 -6.04 -1.39 -14.83
N PRO A 98 -4.83 -1.02 -14.34
CA PRO A 98 -3.63 -1.07 -15.18
C PRO A 98 -3.27 -2.52 -15.47
N GLN A 99 -3.16 -2.87 -16.76
CA GLN A 99 -2.56 -4.13 -17.19
C GLN A 99 -1.07 -4.14 -16.83
N ARG A 100 -0.64 -5.18 -16.11
CA ARG A 100 0.76 -5.38 -15.70
C ARG A 100 1.58 -5.76 -16.93
N GLN A 101 2.29 -4.81 -17.53
CA GLN A 101 3.30 -5.10 -18.55
C GLN A 101 4.63 -5.41 -17.87
N THR A 102 5.02 -6.68 -17.86
CA THR A 102 6.36 -7.12 -17.46
C THR A 102 7.30 -7.04 -18.65
N GLN A 103 8.22 -6.08 -18.66
CA GLN A 103 9.43 -6.10 -19.48
C GLN A 103 10.63 -5.69 -18.62
N GLU A 104 11.64 -6.54 -18.55
CA GLU A 104 12.81 -6.38 -17.67
C GLU A 104 13.69 -5.18 -18.06
N ASN A 105 13.71 -4.77 -19.33
CA ASN A 105 14.38 -3.55 -19.79
C ASN A 105 13.64 -2.26 -19.38
N ALA A 106 12.34 -2.34 -19.08
CA ALA A 106 11.55 -1.15 -18.70
C ALA A 106 11.92 -0.63 -17.30
N ARG A 107 12.58 -1.43 -16.45
CA ARG A 107 12.90 -1.03 -15.06
C ARG A 107 13.93 0.10 -14.98
N SER A 108 14.92 0.12 -15.87
CA SER A 108 15.97 1.16 -15.88
C SER A 108 15.39 2.50 -16.30
N ASP A 109 14.71 2.55 -17.46
CA ASP A 109 14.11 3.77 -18.01
C ASP A 109 13.02 4.34 -17.10
N THR A 110 12.23 3.46 -16.47
CA THR A 110 11.16 3.89 -15.54
C THR A 110 11.74 4.61 -14.34
N HIS A 111 12.84 4.13 -13.77
CA HIS A 111 13.46 4.76 -12.60
C HIS A 111 14.07 6.12 -12.95
N GLU A 112 14.78 6.22 -14.08
CA GLU A 112 15.34 7.48 -14.55
C GLU A 112 14.24 8.52 -14.85
N CYS A 113 13.20 8.10 -15.58
CA CYS A 113 12.06 8.96 -15.88
C CYS A 113 11.30 9.38 -14.62
N LEU A 114 11.13 8.49 -13.63
CA LEU A 114 10.53 8.84 -12.35
C LEU A 114 11.36 9.90 -11.63
N SER A 115 12.68 9.76 -11.58
CA SER A 115 13.58 10.75 -10.98
C SER A 115 13.45 12.13 -11.66
N LYS A 116 13.41 12.17 -13.00
CA LYS A 116 13.18 13.40 -13.76
C LYS A 116 11.81 14.01 -13.45
N CYS A 117 10.76 13.19 -13.46
CA CYS A 117 9.39 13.64 -13.20
C CYS A 117 9.21 14.18 -11.78
N LEU A 118 9.84 13.56 -10.76
CA LEU A 118 9.82 14.05 -9.38
C LEU A 118 10.46 15.45 -9.27
N LYS A 119 11.54 15.72 -10.01
CA LYS A 119 12.19 17.05 -10.03
C LYS A 119 11.35 18.14 -10.70
N LEU A 120 10.34 17.77 -11.51
CA LEU A 120 9.42 18.71 -12.14
C LEU A 120 8.25 19.10 -11.23
N LEU A 121 8.04 18.37 -10.13
CA LEU A 121 7.01 18.72 -9.17
C LEU A 121 7.46 19.93 -8.32
N PRO A 122 6.53 20.81 -7.94
CA PRO A 122 6.73 21.75 -6.85
C PRO A 122 7.26 21.04 -5.60
N ARG A 123 8.18 21.69 -4.88
CA ARG A 123 8.90 21.10 -3.73
C ARG A 123 7.97 20.53 -2.66
N ASP A 124 6.90 21.25 -2.33
CA ASP A 124 5.87 20.82 -1.38
C ASP A 124 5.18 19.51 -1.81
N LYS A 125 4.90 19.35 -3.10
CA LYS A 125 4.29 18.13 -3.65
C LYS A 125 5.29 16.99 -3.74
N GLN A 126 6.55 17.30 -4.03
CA GLN A 126 7.63 16.32 -4.05
C GLN A 126 7.88 15.75 -2.65
N GLU A 127 8.01 16.61 -1.64
CA GLU A 127 8.15 16.19 -0.23
C GLU A 127 6.94 15.36 0.20
N LEU A 128 5.72 15.83 -0.06
CA LEU A 128 4.50 15.09 0.30
C LEU A 128 4.47 13.68 -0.28
N ILE A 129 4.77 13.48 -1.56
CA ILE A 129 4.68 12.15 -2.17
C ILE A 129 5.82 11.22 -1.72
N LEU A 130 7.01 11.76 -1.44
CA LEU A 130 8.13 10.96 -0.93
C LEU A 130 7.87 10.52 0.50
N ASP A 131 7.48 11.44 1.39
CA ASP A 131 7.17 11.16 2.79
C ASP A 131 6.00 10.17 2.92
N TYR A 132 5.03 10.27 2.01
CA TYR A 132 3.92 9.32 1.94
C TYR A 132 4.38 7.87 1.73
N HIS A 133 5.48 7.66 1.01
CA HIS A 133 5.99 6.33 0.63
C HIS A 133 7.18 5.86 1.47
N LEU A 134 7.65 6.66 2.42
CA LEU A 134 8.88 6.39 3.18
C LEU A 134 8.78 5.14 4.08
N TYR A 135 7.61 4.91 4.67
CA TYR A 135 7.39 3.84 5.65
C TYR A 135 6.51 2.70 5.11
N GLN A 136 6.56 1.55 5.78
CA GLN A 136 5.75 0.36 5.49
C GLN A 136 5.03 -0.14 6.74
N GLY A 137 3.96 -0.92 6.57
CA GLY A 137 3.28 -1.58 7.69
C GLY A 137 2.66 -0.59 8.67
N HIS A 138 2.75 -0.90 9.97
CA HIS A 138 2.21 -0.05 11.04
C HIS A 138 2.82 1.35 11.04
N ALA A 139 4.12 1.47 10.78
CA ALA A 139 4.80 2.77 10.71
C ALA A 139 4.23 3.66 9.59
N LYS A 140 3.79 3.07 8.46
CA LYS A 140 3.12 3.81 7.38
C LYS A 140 1.81 4.42 7.83
N ILE A 141 0.99 3.65 8.54
CA ILE A 141 -0.31 4.11 9.06
C ILE A 141 -0.11 5.28 10.03
N GLN A 142 0.84 5.15 10.96
CA GLN A 142 1.13 6.19 11.94
C GLN A 142 1.67 7.46 11.28
N ASN A 143 2.62 7.33 10.35
CA ASN A 143 3.14 8.46 9.58
C ASN A 143 2.04 9.18 8.78
N HIS A 144 1.13 8.45 8.14
CA HIS A 144 0.02 9.09 7.41
C HIS A 144 -0.95 9.85 8.32
N ARG A 145 -1.16 9.38 9.56
CA ARG A 145 -1.93 10.13 10.57
C ARG A 145 -1.22 11.43 10.95
N GLU A 146 0.08 11.35 11.18
CA GLU A 146 0.92 12.51 11.53
C GLU A 146 0.94 13.54 10.39
N MET A 147 1.21 13.11 9.16
CA MET A 147 1.14 13.95 7.96
C MET A 147 -0.23 14.63 7.79
N ALA A 148 -1.32 13.90 8.01
CA ALA A 148 -2.67 14.46 7.92
C ALA A 148 -2.93 15.51 9.02
N HIS A 149 -2.45 15.24 10.24
CA HIS A 149 -2.55 16.15 11.37
C HIS A 149 -1.74 17.44 11.14
N GLU A 150 -0.49 17.34 10.70
CA GLU A 150 0.37 18.50 10.38
C GLU A 150 -0.24 19.39 9.29
N LEU A 151 -0.86 18.77 8.28
CA LEU A 151 -1.55 19.48 7.21
C LEU A 151 -2.97 19.94 7.58
N SER A 152 -3.46 19.63 8.79
CA SER A 152 -4.82 19.92 9.25
C SER A 152 -5.91 19.41 8.31
N ILE A 153 -5.74 18.19 7.78
CA ILE A 153 -6.69 17.52 6.88
C ILE A 153 -7.06 16.13 7.40
N SER A 154 -8.10 15.53 6.82
CA SER A 154 -8.41 14.12 7.11
C SER A 154 -7.43 13.18 6.40
N GLU A 155 -7.21 11.98 6.97
CA GLU A 155 -6.42 10.92 6.31
C GLU A 155 -6.98 10.59 4.90
N GLY A 156 -8.30 10.65 4.72
CA GLY A 156 -8.92 10.48 3.41
C GLY A 156 -8.56 11.58 2.40
N ALA A 157 -8.43 12.82 2.86
CA ALA A 157 -7.95 13.92 2.04
C ALA A 157 -6.46 13.77 1.68
N LEU A 158 -5.62 13.34 2.64
CA LEU A 158 -4.21 13.02 2.38
C LEU A 158 -4.08 11.94 1.28
N ARG A 159 -4.83 10.83 1.41
CA ARG A 159 -4.87 9.76 0.40
C ARG A 159 -5.31 10.26 -0.97
N THR A 160 -6.28 11.17 -1.02
CA THR A 160 -6.76 11.77 -2.27
C THR A 160 -5.67 12.63 -2.92
N ARG A 161 -4.95 13.45 -2.14
CA ARG A 161 -3.82 14.25 -2.63
C ARG A 161 -2.72 13.35 -3.18
N ALA A 162 -2.32 12.30 -2.44
CA ALA A 162 -1.32 11.35 -2.88
C ALA A 162 -1.73 10.63 -4.19
N HIS A 163 -2.99 10.23 -4.30
CA HIS A 163 -3.51 9.63 -5.53
C HIS A 163 -3.39 10.58 -6.73
N HIS A 164 -3.78 11.84 -6.60
CA HIS A 164 -3.65 12.81 -7.69
C HIS A 164 -2.18 13.02 -8.12
N LEU A 165 -1.25 13.05 -7.15
CA LEU A 165 0.17 13.13 -7.45
C LEU A 165 0.67 11.89 -8.20
N ARG A 166 0.25 10.68 -7.79
CA ARG A 166 0.58 9.43 -8.51
C ARG A 166 0.08 9.45 -9.95
N VAL A 167 -1.19 9.83 -10.16
CA VAL A 167 -1.76 9.94 -11.52
C VAL A 167 -0.99 10.95 -12.37
N SER A 168 -0.56 12.06 -11.78
CA SER A 168 0.25 13.06 -12.49
C SER A 168 1.66 12.55 -12.82
N LEU A 169 2.30 11.86 -11.87
CA LEU A 169 3.62 11.26 -12.05
C LEU A 169 3.59 10.16 -13.11
N GLU A 170 2.59 9.28 -13.07
CA GLU A 170 2.39 8.21 -14.05
C GLU A 170 2.31 8.77 -15.48
N LYS A 171 1.47 9.80 -15.69
CA LYS A 171 1.38 10.50 -16.99
C LYS A 171 2.71 11.12 -17.42
N CYS A 172 3.50 11.63 -16.48
CA CYS A 172 4.82 12.17 -16.78
C CYS A 172 5.81 11.06 -17.19
N VAL A 173 5.87 9.98 -16.42
CA VAL A 173 6.78 8.86 -16.64
C VAL A 173 6.47 8.16 -17.96
N LEU A 174 5.20 7.89 -18.26
CA LEU A 174 4.78 7.27 -19.53
C LEU A 174 5.20 8.12 -20.73
N ARG A 175 5.06 9.45 -20.65
CA ARG A 175 5.54 10.37 -21.70
C ARG A 175 7.07 10.32 -21.83
N CYS A 176 7.79 10.37 -20.71
CA CYS A 176 9.25 10.31 -20.71
C CYS A 176 9.79 9.01 -21.33
N ILE A 177 9.22 7.85 -20.97
CA ILE A 177 9.60 6.55 -21.54
C ILE A 177 9.31 6.52 -23.04
N SER A 178 8.15 7.06 -23.46
CA SER A 178 7.81 7.12 -24.89
C SER A 178 8.80 7.96 -25.71
N GLN A 179 9.29 9.06 -25.14
CA GLN A 179 10.29 9.94 -25.76
C GLN A 179 11.68 9.28 -25.80
N ALA A 180 12.09 8.60 -24.72
CA ALA A 180 13.36 7.88 -24.67
C ALA A 180 13.44 6.81 -25.77
N ARG A 181 12.38 6.03 -25.94
CA ARG A 181 12.29 4.99 -26.98
C ARG A 181 12.34 5.55 -28.41
N GLN A 182 11.75 6.71 -28.65
CA GLN A 182 11.81 7.39 -29.96
C GLN A 182 13.22 7.90 -30.29
N ASN A 183 13.96 8.37 -29.29
CA ASN A 183 15.32 8.85 -29.47
C ASN A 183 16.31 7.70 -29.75
N GLU A 184 16.06 6.49 -29.24
CA GLU A 184 16.88 5.29 -29.53
C GLU A 184 16.64 4.72 -30.93
N THR A 185 15.48 4.95 -31.55
CA THR A 185 15.19 4.47 -32.91
C THR A 185 15.65 5.42 -34.02
N ALA A 186 16.06 6.63 -33.65
CA ALA A 186 16.51 7.68 -34.58
C ALA A 186 18.05 7.76 -34.70
N VAL A 187 18.78 6.89 -33.99
CA VAL A 187 20.25 6.73 -34.01
C VAL A 187 20.59 5.41 -34.68
#